data_AF-B9JQY3-F1
#
_entry.id   AF-B9JQY3-F1
#
_cell.length_a   1.000
_cell.length_b   1.000
_cell.length_c   1.000
_cell.angle_alpha   90.00
_cell.angle_beta   90.00
_cell.angle_gamma   90.00
#
_symmetry.space_group_name_H-M   'P 1'
#
loop_
_entity.id
_entity.type
_entity.pdbx_description
1 polymer ?
#
loop_
_entity_poly.entity_id
_entity_poly.type
_entity_poly.pdbx_seq_one_letter_code
_entity_poly.pdbx_strand_id
1 'polypeptide(L)'
;MITEYFDTSITIDALDISKVDKLLTRFESELHSDRSSSPIAAYARTLRGLRKEVQSVQTNKDEIEFGHTFKERLLSLAKELQLPDDHFSIDVSGEPLLVREERGEHLISPTHFENGAYFSHPHADHQLDWRADELPRIKIGQYVRFGRNASVNAGGDVTIGNGAWLSPGSQLLRQDHDPYGRPSVGSRTVAMTKLPPITLEEYAWVGRETLIGWGADYLGKASVCATRAFVNTWVGDYSITGDRGRIIQYMPFKAYALEYSDTSLRDVLRITDWSAINTAWLETYRSSPADAQTVAELPADILRKGASVLVIAPSGLNVVSAFKHQKIDIIDYNRKMSPYILQWAQDNGKYDVRFRADLNTRTLPFPTGGDVHYRRTIGYDTVVCCLGIDELSVGFLNEIKRVLRTSGKLIAPTSLVDHISQAGADEHGFSLTPDSDLTLAGEAYTIFARTKS
;
A
#
# COMPACT_ATOMS: atom_id res chain seq x y z
N MET A 1 -19.46 29.43 25.75
CA MET A 1 -19.17 27.98 25.79
C MET A 1 -18.54 27.51 24.48
N ILE A 2 -19.13 27.72 23.29
CA ILE A 2 -18.44 27.25 22.07
C ILE A 2 -17.21 28.09 21.65
N THR A 3 -17.14 29.35 22.07
CA THR A 3 -16.09 30.32 21.70
C THR A 3 -14.70 29.97 22.25
N GLU A 4 -14.61 29.17 23.32
CA GLU A 4 -13.33 28.68 23.85
C GLU A 4 -12.67 27.64 22.93
N TYR A 5 -13.46 27.04 22.03
CA TYR A 5 -13.01 26.10 21.01
C TYR A 5 -12.77 26.76 19.65
N PHE A 6 -12.90 28.08 19.56
CA PHE A 6 -12.61 28.80 18.31
C PHE A 6 -11.09 28.95 18.17
N ASP A 7 -10.56 28.46 17.07
CA ASP A 7 -9.21 28.78 16.66
C ASP A 7 -9.17 30.22 16.14
N THR A 8 -8.55 31.10 16.92
CA THR A 8 -8.47 32.53 16.63
C THR A 8 -7.60 32.85 15.41
N SER A 9 -6.84 31.89 14.88
CA SER A 9 -6.12 32.03 13.60
C SER A 9 -7.04 31.91 12.39
N ILE A 10 -8.26 31.37 12.56
CA ILE A 10 -9.20 31.13 11.48
C ILE A 10 -10.13 32.32 11.32
N THR A 11 -9.99 33.02 10.19
CA THR A 11 -10.92 34.06 9.77
C THR A 11 -11.95 33.50 8.80
N ILE A 12 -13.21 33.90 8.97
CA ILE A 12 -14.31 33.55 8.06
C ILE A 12 -14.92 34.84 7.56
N ASP A 13 -14.64 35.17 6.31
CA ASP A 13 -15.21 36.34 5.67
C ASP A 13 -16.38 35.90 4.78
N ALA A 14 -17.56 36.45 5.04
CA ALA A 14 -18.69 36.30 4.13
C ALA A 14 -18.42 37.11 2.87
N LEU A 15 -18.28 36.43 1.74
CA LEU A 15 -18.13 37.08 0.44
C LEU A 15 -19.51 37.45 -0.11
N ASP A 16 -19.71 38.72 -0.42
CA ASP A 16 -20.88 39.22 -1.14
C ASP A 16 -20.91 38.62 -2.55
N ILE A 17 -21.98 37.90 -2.90
CA ILE A 17 -22.11 37.18 -4.17
C ILE A 17 -21.92 38.09 -5.39
N SER A 18 -22.24 39.39 -5.28
CA SER A 18 -22.00 40.39 -6.33
C SER A 18 -20.52 40.75 -6.53
N LYS A 19 -19.66 40.45 -5.55
CA LYS A 19 -18.21 40.59 -5.59
C LYS A 19 -17.49 39.25 -5.80
N VAL A 20 -18.19 38.14 -5.51
CA VAL A 20 -17.72 36.76 -5.69
C VAL A 20 -17.37 36.48 -7.15
N ASP A 21 -18.07 37.08 -8.12
CA ASP A 21 -17.72 36.94 -9.53
C ASP A 21 -16.23 37.19 -9.78
N LYS A 22 -15.57 38.18 -9.15
CA LYS A 22 -14.13 38.42 -9.36
C LYS A 22 -13.22 37.38 -8.68
N LEU A 23 -13.65 36.77 -7.58
CA LEU A 23 -12.88 35.80 -6.79
C LEU A 23 -13.09 34.35 -7.27
N LEU A 24 -14.33 33.96 -7.55
CA LEU A 24 -14.63 32.75 -8.33
C LEU A 24 -13.97 32.85 -9.70
N THR A 25 -14.04 33.99 -10.39
CA THR A 25 -13.26 34.18 -11.63
C THR A 25 -11.77 33.99 -11.38
N ARG A 26 -11.19 34.35 -10.23
CA ARG A 26 -9.77 34.05 -9.97
C ARG A 26 -9.52 32.56 -9.82
N PHE A 27 -10.22 31.83 -8.94
CA PHE A 27 -10.02 30.38 -8.77
C PHE A 27 -10.40 29.58 -10.01
N GLU A 28 -11.53 29.89 -10.63
CA GLU A 28 -11.97 29.30 -11.88
C GLU A 28 -11.03 29.70 -13.02
N SER A 29 -10.56 30.95 -13.13
CA SER A 29 -9.52 31.30 -14.11
C SER A 29 -8.21 30.60 -13.80
N GLU A 30 -7.81 30.42 -12.55
CA GLU A 30 -6.58 29.70 -12.22
C GLU A 30 -6.71 28.22 -12.54
N LEU A 31 -7.91 27.63 -12.47
CA LEU A 31 -8.21 26.25 -12.85
C LEU A 31 -8.51 26.06 -14.34
N HIS A 32 -8.97 27.09 -15.05
CA HIS A 32 -9.42 27.00 -16.45
C HIS A 32 -8.57 27.82 -17.44
N SER A 33 -7.70 28.69 -16.97
CA SER A 33 -6.77 29.45 -17.80
C SER A 33 -5.51 28.66 -18.07
N ASP A 34 -5.13 28.59 -19.34
CA ASP A 34 -3.84 28.08 -19.80
C ASP A 34 -2.65 28.95 -19.32
N ARG A 35 -2.90 30.08 -18.66
CA ARG A 35 -1.86 31.01 -18.14
C ARG A 35 -1.69 30.96 -16.62
N SER A 36 -2.38 30.07 -15.92
CA SER A 36 -2.25 29.94 -14.47
C SER A 36 -0.88 29.39 -14.08
N SER A 37 -0.19 30.07 -13.18
CA SER A 37 1.12 29.65 -12.65
C SER A 37 1.02 28.65 -11.49
N SER A 38 -0.19 28.24 -11.09
CA SER A 38 -0.38 27.29 -9.97
C SER A 38 -0.07 25.85 -10.42
N PRO A 39 0.93 25.18 -9.80
CA PRO A 39 1.31 23.80 -10.16
C PRO A 39 0.15 22.81 -10.03
N ILE A 40 -0.60 22.87 -8.93
CA ILE A 40 -1.74 21.97 -8.68
C ILE A 40 -2.89 22.19 -9.66
N ALA A 41 -3.13 23.44 -10.06
CA ALA A 41 -4.14 23.73 -11.07
C ALA A 41 -3.74 23.18 -12.45
N ALA A 42 -2.45 23.28 -12.82
CA ALA A 42 -1.93 22.71 -14.05
C ALA A 42 -2.02 21.17 -14.05
N TYR A 43 -1.68 20.53 -12.93
CA TYR A 43 -1.84 19.09 -12.73
C TYR A 43 -3.31 18.65 -12.84
N ALA A 44 -4.22 19.31 -12.14
CA ALA A 44 -5.65 19.02 -12.17
C ALA A 44 -6.25 19.19 -13.58
N ARG A 45 -5.88 20.25 -14.31
CA ARG A 45 -6.27 20.44 -15.72
C ARG A 45 -5.79 19.31 -16.61
N THR A 46 -4.54 18.90 -16.44
CA THR A 46 -3.92 17.84 -17.24
C THR A 46 -4.69 16.53 -17.05
N LEU A 47 -4.93 16.12 -15.80
CA LEU A 47 -5.72 14.93 -15.49
C LEU A 47 -7.17 15.03 -16.01
N ARG A 48 -7.80 16.20 -15.89
CA ARG A 48 -9.16 16.44 -16.41
C ARG A 48 -9.21 16.35 -17.94
N GLY A 49 -8.21 16.88 -18.64
CA GLY A 49 -8.07 16.77 -20.09
C GLY A 49 -7.94 15.32 -20.53
N LEU A 50 -7.03 14.57 -19.91
CA LEU A 50 -6.85 13.13 -20.14
C LEU A 50 -8.13 12.34 -19.88
N ARG A 51 -8.86 12.65 -18.79
CA ARG A 51 -10.16 12.04 -18.48
C ARG A 51 -11.22 12.30 -19.55
N LYS A 52 -11.18 13.45 -20.24
CA LYS A 52 -12.11 13.77 -21.33
C LYS A 52 -11.72 13.01 -22.60
N GLU A 53 -10.43 12.94 -22.90
CA GLU A 53 -9.88 12.31 -24.10
C GLU A 53 -10.04 10.79 -24.09
N VAL A 54 -9.87 10.13 -22.94
CA VAL A 54 -10.11 8.66 -22.83
C VAL A 54 -11.56 8.26 -23.12
N GLN A 55 -12.52 9.19 -23.10
CA GLN A 55 -13.93 8.91 -23.43
C GLN A 55 -14.14 8.63 -24.92
N SER A 56 -13.23 9.09 -25.79
CA SER A 56 -13.30 8.83 -27.24
C SER A 56 -12.59 7.56 -27.69
N VAL A 57 -11.87 6.87 -26.79
CA VAL A 57 -11.22 5.58 -27.07
C VAL A 57 -12.28 4.51 -27.36
N GLN A 58 -12.17 3.82 -28.50
CA GLN A 58 -13.14 2.81 -28.94
C GLN A 58 -12.51 1.47 -29.32
N THR A 59 -11.24 1.46 -29.73
CA THR A 59 -10.53 0.28 -30.21
C THR A 59 -9.26 0.02 -29.41
N ASN A 60 -8.75 -1.22 -29.42
CA ASN A 60 -7.47 -1.57 -28.77
C ASN A 60 -6.30 -0.70 -29.26
N LYS A 61 -6.34 -0.24 -30.51
CA LYS A 61 -5.34 0.68 -31.06
C LYS A 61 -5.43 2.04 -30.35
N ASP A 62 -6.64 2.58 -30.22
CA ASP A 62 -6.88 3.85 -29.51
C ASP A 62 -6.45 3.74 -28.04
N GLU A 63 -6.66 2.59 -27.39
CA GLU A 63 -6.28 2.35 -26.00
C GLU A 63 -4.76 2.43 -25.79
N ILE A 64 -3.98 1.89 -26.73
CA ILE A 64 -2.51 1.95 -26.75
C ILE A 64 -2.05 3.38 -27.05
N GLU A 65 -2.60 4.02 -28.08
CA GLU A 65 -2.27 5.40 -28.46
C GLU A 65 -2.58 6.39 -27.32
N PHE A 66 -3.68 6.17 -26.59
CA PHE A 66 -3.99 6.94 -25.40
C PHE A 66 -2.97 6.72 -24.28
N GLY A 67 -2.45 5.50 -24.10
CA GLY A 67 -1.35 5.24 -23.17
C GLY A 67 -0.13 6.13 -23.45
N HIS A 68 0.27 6.25 -24.72
CA HIS A 68 1.33 7.17 -25.14
C HIS A 68 0.98 8.63 -24.86
N THR A 69 -0.24 9.05 -25.19
CA THR A 69 -0.73 10.41 -24.94
C THR A 69 -0.72 10.76 -23.45
N PHE A 70 -1.16 9.83 -22.61
CA PHE A 70 -1.15 9.97 -21.15
C PHE A 70 0.27 10.21 -20.62
N LYS A 71 1.23 9.38 -21.07
CA LYS A 71 2.65 9.54 -20.73
C LYS A 71 3.18 10.90 -21.19
N GLU A 72 2.99 11.26 -22.45
CA GLU A 72 3.53 12.49 -23.03
C GLU A 72 2.97 13.75 -22.35
N ARG A 73 1.68 13.76 -22.02
CA ARG A 73 1.05 14.87 -21.31
C ARG A 73 1.62 15.06 -19.91
N LEU A 74 1.81 13.99 -19.15
CA LEU A 74 2.42 14.08 -17.82
C LEU A 74 3.90 14.48 -17.89
N LEU A 75 4.68 13.95 -18.84
CA LEU A 75 6.07 14.36 -19.02
C LEU A 75 6.21 15.82 -19.46
N SER A 76 5.32 16.30 -20.32
CA SER A 76 5.25 17.71 -20.71
C SER A 76 4.97 18.60 -19.49
N LEU A 77 4.03 18.19 -18.64
CA LEU A 77 3.73 18.89 -17.39
C LEU A 77 4.93 18.91 -16.44
N ALA A 78 5.62 17.77 -16.26
CA ALA A 78 6.83 17.71 -15.43
C ALA A 78 7.90 18.68 -15.94
N LYS A 79 8.12 18.75 -17.26
CA LYS A 79 9.06 19.69 -17.87
C LYS A 79 8.65 21.15 -17.66
N GLU A 80 7.36 21.48 -17.83
CA GLU A 80 6.81 22.81 -17.60
C GLU A 80 7.05 23.27 -16.15
N LEU A 81 6.85 22.36 -15.20
CA LEU A 81 6.98 22.60 -13.76
C LEU A 81 8.39 22.33 -13.21
N GLN A 82 9.36 21.99 -14.07
CA GLN A 82 10.75 21.68 -13.70
C GLN A 82 10.86 20.57 -12.63
N LEU A 83 9.98 19.56 -12.71
CA LEU A 83 10.00 18.40 -11.82
C LEU A 83 11.15 17.45 -12.21
N PRO A 84 11.63 16.61 -11.28
CA PRO A 84 12.56 15.52 -11.61
C PRO A 84 12.02 14.62 -12.72
N ASP A 85 12.92 14.10 -13.57
CA ASP A 85 12.55 13.22 -14.70
C ASP A 85 11.80 11.95 -14.26
N ASP A 86 11.98 11.53 -13.00
CA ASP A 86 11.34 10.34 -12.42
C ASP A 86 10.01 10.64 -11.68
N HIS A 87 9.56 11.90 -11.68
CA HIS A 87 8.34 12.31 -10.98
C HIS A 87 7.09 11.66 -11.58
N PHE A 88 7.02 11.63 -12.92
CA PHE A 88 6.06 10.82 -13.67
C PHE A 88 6.81 9.78 -14.49
N SER A 89 6.63 8.50 -14.15
CA SER A 89 7.28 7.39 -14.85
C SER A 89 6.22 6.42 -15.36
N ILE A 90 5.90 6.49 -16.66
CA ILE A 90 4.89 5.64 -17.28
C ILE A 90 5.58 4.79 -18.35
N ASP A 91 5.62 3.48 -18.13
CA ASP A 91 6.19 2.54 -19.07
C ASP A 91 5.13 1.99 -20.02
N VAL A 92 5.06 2.62 -21.19
CA VAL A 92 4.23 2.21 -22.35
C VAL A 92 5.02 1.41 -23.37
N SER A 93 6.25 1.01 -23.05
CA SER A 93 7.06 0.21 -23.95
C SER A 93 6.55 -1.24 -24.03
N GLY A 94 7.07 -1.97 -25.01
CA GLY A 94 6.63 -3.31 -25.33
C GLY A 94 5.76 -3.34 -26.59
N GLU A 95 5.74 -4.50 -27.23
CA GLU A 95 4.89 -4.78 -28.38
C GLU A 95 3.61 -5.49 -27.92
N PRO A 96 2.47 -5.31 -28.63
CA PRO A 96 1.29 -6.15 -28.42
C PRO A 96 1.66 -7.63 -28.58
N LEU A 97 1.31 -8.45 -27.59
CA LEU A 97 1.63 -9.86 -27.57
C LEU A 97 0.42 -10.67 -28.00
N LEU A 98 0.61 -11.56 -28.98
CA LEU A 98 -0.41 -12.55 -29.35
C LEU A 98 -0.11 -13.86 -28.61
N VAL A 99 -0.90 -14.15 -27.58
CA VAL A 99 -0.83 -15.40 -26.84
C VAL A 99 -1.76 -16.41 -27.51
N ARG A 100 -1.22 -17.55 -27.93
CA ARG A 100 -1.99 -18.64 -28.54
C ARG A 100 -2.08 -19.80 -27.56
N GLU A 101 -3.30 -20.09 -27.12
CA GLU A 101 -3.61 -21.20 -26.24
C GLU A 101 -4.46 -22.23 -26.98
N GLU A 102 -4.63 -23.42 -26.41
CA GLU A 102 -5.49 -24.47 -26.98
C GLU A 102 -6.93 -23.98 -27.23
N ARG A 103 -7.39 -23.01 -26.43
CA ARG A 103 -8.76 -22.47 -26.46
C ARG A 103 -8.93 -21.22 -27.31
N GLY A 104 -7.86 -20.68 -27.90
CA GLY A 104 -7.94 -19.51 -28.76
C GLY A 104 -6.73 -18.60 -28.70
N GLU A 105 -6.87 -17.44 -29.35
CA GLU A 105 -5.85 -16.41 -29.39
C GLU A 105 -6.28 -15.22 -28.52
N HIS A 106 -5.34 -14.70 -27.73
CA HIS A 106 -5.53 -13.58 -26.83
C HIS A 106 -4.49 -12.49 -27.14
N LEU A 107 -4.96 -11.26 -27.35
CA LEU A 107 -4.08 -10.10 -27.51
C LEU A 107 -3.83 -9.46 -26.14
N ILE A 108 -2.56 -9.33 -25.77
CA ILE A 108 -2.13 -8.56 -24.60
C ILE A 108 -1.46 -7.28 -25.10
N SER A 109 -2.17 -6.16 -24.97
CA SER A 109 -1.63 -4.84 -25.30
C SER A 109 -0.55 -4.41 -24.29
N PRO A 110 0.42 -3.55 -24.68
CA PRO A 110 1.27 -2.83 -23.73
C PRO A 110 0.40 -1.97 -22.79
N THR A 111 1.02 -1.22 -21.88
CA THR A 111 0.27 -0.38 -20.92
C THR A 111 -0.75 0.51 -21.63
N HIS A 112 -2.03 0.30 -21.33
CA HIS A 112 -3.16 0.87 -22.10
C HIS A 112 -4.35 1.20 -21.20
N PHE A 113 -5.22 2.07 -21.71
CA PHE A 113 -6.40 2.55 -21.00
C PHE A 113 -7.64 2.34 -21.85
N GLU A 114 -8.57 1.54 -21.33
CA GLU A 114 -9.88 1.36 -21.92
C GLU A 114 -10.76 2.60 -21.72
N ASN A 115 -11.82 2.68 -22.53
CA ASN A 115 -12.80 3.76 -22.50
C ASN A 115 -13.22 4.17 -21.07
N GLY A 116 -13.04 5.44 -20.75
CA GLY A 116 -13.44 6.00 -19.47
C GLY A 116 -12.53 5.72 -18.28
N ALA A 117 -11.41 5.00 -18.44
CA ALA A 117 -10.44 4.83 -17.36
C ALA A 117 -9.72 6.15 -17.05
N TYR A 118 -9.59 6.55 -15.77
CA TYR A 118 -9.03 7.87 -15.44
C TYR A 118 -8.28 7.94 -14.13
N PHE A 119 -7.42 8.96 -14.04
CA PHE A 119 -6.77 9.41 -12.82
C PHE A 119 -7.41 10.73 -12.39
N SER A 120 -7.56 10.92 -11.09
CA SER A 120 -8.02 12.17 -10.50
C SER A 120 -7.32 12.42 -9.19
N HIS A 121 -7.07 13.69 -8.90
CA HIS A 121 -6.58 14.12 -7.61
C HIS A 121 -7.73 14.75 -6.81
N PRO A 122 -8.01 14.28 -5.60
CA PRO A 122 -9.05 14.84 -4.76
C PRO A 122 -8.67 16.26 -4.32
N HIS A 123 -9.65 17.16 -4.24
CA HIS A 123 -9.50 18.54 -3.74
C HIS A 123 -8.57 19.49 -4.53
N ALA A 124 -8.01 19.03 -5.65
CA ALA A 124 -7.19 19.86 -6.56
C ALA A 124 -7.94 21.09 -7.11
N ASP A 125 -9.27 21.09 -7.02
CA ASP A 125 -10.19 22.12 -7.48
C ASP A 125 -10.43 23.24 -6.45
N HIS A 126 -9.92 23.13 -5.23
CA HIS A 126 -10.10 24.17 -4.20
C HIS A 126 -8.92 24.33 -3.24
N GLN A 127 -7.80 23.65 -3.48
CA GLN A 127 -6.53 23.86 -2.78
C GLN A 127 -5.47 24.32 -3.78
N LEU A 128 -5.09 25.59 -3.73
CA LEU A 128 -4.24 26.21 -4.76
C LEU A 128 -2.77 26.40 -4.36
N ASP A 129 -2.42 26.23 -3.09
CA ASP A 129 -1.13 26.62 -2.51
C ASP A 129 -0.08 25.50 -2.49
N TRP A 130 -0.12 24.58 -3.44
CA TRP A 130 0.85 23.50 -3.54
C TRP A 130 2.04 23.90 -4.40
N ARG A 131 3.24 23.58 -3.92
CA ARG A 131 4.47 23.71 -4.70
C ARG A 131 4.56 22.57 -5.73
N ALA A 132 5.38 22.79 -6.74
CA ALA A 132 5.57 21.82 -7.81
C ALA A 132 6.15 20.48 -7.28
N ASP A 133 7.12 20.55 -6.37
CA ASP A 133 7.76 19.39 -5.75
C ASP A 133 6.86 18.60 -4.78
N GLU A 134 5.74 19.20 -4.35
CA GLU A 134 4.72 18.58 -3.51
C GLU A 134 3.65 17.84 -4.32
N LEU A 135 3.66 17.95 -5.65
CA LEU A 135 2.71 17.24 -6.50
C LEU A 135 2.88 15.71 -6.36
N PRO A 136 1.79 14.94 -6.42
CA PRO A 136 1.88 13.48 -6.32
C PRO A 136 2.58 12.87 -7.52
N ARG A 137 3.49 11.94 -7.25
CA ARG A 137 4.17 11.14 -8.27
C ARG A 137 3.23 10.08 -8.84
N ILE A 138 3.40 9.76 -10.12
CA ILE A 138 2.70 8.64 -10.78
C ILE A 138 3.75 7.74 -11.41
N LYS A 139 3.83 6.49 -10.95
CA LYS A 139 4.70 5.44 -11.49
C LYS A 139 3.85 4.26 -11.97
N ILE A 140 3.97 3.89 -13.24
CA ILE A 140 3.20 2.81 -13.88
C ILE A 140 4.18 1.93 -14.68
N GLY A 141 4.20 0.63 -14.37
CA GLY A 141 5.01 -0.38 -15.04
C GLY A 141 4.48 -0.78 -16.42
N GLN A 142 5.11 -1.80 -17.00
CA GLN A 142 4.77 -2.36 -18.31
C GLN A 142 3.54 -3.23 -18.28
N TYR A 143 2.84 -3.33 -19.42
CA TYR A 143 1.70 -4.21 -19.63
C TYR A 143 0.58 -4.05 -18.58
N VAL A 144 0.41 -2.83 -18.03
CA VAL A 144 -0.66 -2.54 -17.09
C VAL A 144 -1.96 -2.30 -17.84
N ARG A 145 -3.05 -2.92 -17.39
CA ARG A 145 -4.37 -2.75 -17.97
C ARG A 145 -5.26 -1.91 -17.07
N PHE A 146 -5.71 -0.76 -17.58
CA PHE A 146 -6.77 0.03 -16.98
C PHE A 146 -8.09 -0.26 -17.71
N GLY A 147 -8.89 -1.15 -17.12
CA GLY A 147 -10.17 -1.58 -17.67
C GLY A 147 -11.21 -0.46 -17.73
N ARG A 148 -12.27 -0.68 -18.51
CA ARG A 148 -13.30 0.34 -18.79
C ARG A 148 -13.83 0.99 -17.51
N ASN A 149 -13.82 2.32 -17.45
CA ASN A 149 -14.24 3.08 -16.26
C ASN A 149 -13.47 2.76 -14.97
N ALA A 150 -12.30 2.13 -15.02
CA ALA A 150 -11.44 2.00 -13.85
C ALA A 150 -10.95 3.40 -13.43
N SER A 151 -10.93 3.67 -12.13
CA SER A 151 -10.55 5.00 -11.64
C SER A 151 -9.51 4.93 -10.54
N VAL A 152 -8.48 5.76 -10.66
CA VAL A 152 -7.49 6.00 -9.60
C VAL A 152 -7.72 7.39 -9.03
N ASN A 153 -8.17 7.44 -7.78
CA ASN A 153 -8.42 8.67 -7.05
C ASN A 153 -7.61 8.65 -5.76
N ALA A 154 -6.41 9.21 -5.81
CA ALA A 154 -5.46 9.21 -4.70
C ALA A 154 -4.93 10.61 -4.41
N GLY A 155 -4.86 10.95 -3.12
CA GLY A 155 -4.25 12.19 -2.65
C GLY A 155 -2.73 12.16 -2.66
N GLY A 156 -2.09 11.00 -2.46
CA GLY A 156 -0.63 10.86 -2.49
C GLY A 156 -0.11 10.18 -3.76
N ASP A 157 1.16 9.80 -3.71
CA ASP A 157 1.86 9.09 -4.79
C ASP A 157 1.12 7.80 -5.20
N VAL A 158 1.11 7.52 -6.50
CA VAL A 158 0.57 6.29 -7.07
C VAL A 158 1.70 5.48 -7.69
N THR A 159 1.83 4.23 -7.25
CA THR A 159 2.74 3.25 -7.86
C THR A 159 1.95 2.03 -8.33
N ILE A 160 2.09 1.66 -9.60
CA ILE A 160 1.46 0.48 -10.20
C ILE A 160 2.54 -0.35 -10.90
N GLY A 161 2.74 -1.60 -10.46
CA GLY A 161 3.76 -2.51 -10.96
C GLY A 161 3.39 -3.17 -12.30
N ASN A 162 4.37 -3.87 -12.87
CA ASN A 162 4.24 -4.55 -14.16
C ASN A 162 3.09 -5.56 -14.18
N GLY A 163 2.35 -5.64 -15.30
CA GLY A 163 1.29 -6.63 -15.49
C GLY A 163 0.09 -6.49 -14.55
N ALA A 164 0.01 -5.40 -13.77
CA ALA A 164 -1.13 -5.16 -12.91
C ALA A 164 -2.40 -4.91 -13.72
N TRP A 165 -3.55 -5.28 -13.16
CA TRP A 165 -4.84 -5.18 -13.84
C TRP A 165 -5.90 -4.55 -12.95
N LEU A 166 -6.36 -3.36 -13.36
CA LEU A 166 -7.58 -2.77 -12.85
C LEU A 166 -8.73 -3.18 -13.76
N SER A 167 -9.62 -4.07 -13.30
CA SER A 167 -10.75 -4.52 -14.10
C SER A 167 -11.81 -3.42 -14.29
N PRO A 168 -12.77 -3.60 -15.23
CA PRO A 168 -13.79 -2.61 -15.48
C PRO A 168 -14.53 -2.14 -14.22
N GLY A 169 -14.69 -0.82 -14.09
CA GLY A 169 -15.38 -0.16 -12.98
C GLY A 169 -14.72 -0.30 -11.62
N SER A 170 -13.50 -0.86 -11.54
CA SER A 170 -12.74 -0.89 -10.28
C SER A 170 -12.26 0.51 -9.89
N GLN A 171 -12.21 0.79 -8.59
CA GLN A 171 -11.88 2.12 -8.09
C GLN A 171 -10.87 2.04 -6.96
N LEU A 172 -9.79 2.82 -7.08
CA LEU A 172 -8.84 3.09 -6.01
C LEU A 172 -9.18 4.43 -5.38
N LEU A 173 -9.68 4.44 -4.15
CA LEU A 173 -10.09 5.65 -3.41
C LEU A 173 -9.21 5.84 -2.17
N ARG A 174 -8.27 6.79 -2.27
CA ARG A 174 -7.31 7.14 -1.21
C ARG A 174 -7.49 8.59 -0.84
N GLN A 175 -8.56 8.81 -0.08
CA GLN A 175 -8.92 10.09 0.53
C GLN A 175 -9.09 9.85 2.01
N ASP A 176 -8.47 10.68 2.84
CA ASP A 176 -8.60 10.63 4.29
C ASP A 176 -9.04 12.00 4.81
N HIS A 177 -10.17 12.01 5.49
CA HIS A 177 -10.70 13.18 6.18
C HIS A 177 -10.71 12.86 7.67
N ASP A 178 -10.20 13.77 8.48
CA ASP A 178 -10.27 13.62 9.93
C ASP A 178 -11.75 13.57 10.40
N PRO A 179 -12.22 12.42 10.92
CA PRO A 179 -13.60 12.30 11.40
C PRO A 179 -13.88 13.14 12.65
N TYR A 180 -12.84 13.59 13.35
CA TYR A 180 -12.93 14.52 14.48
C TYR A 180 -12.68 15.97 14.06
N GLY A 181 -12.42 16.20 12.76
CA GLY A 181 -12.27 17.52 12.18
C GLY A 181 -13.61 18.25 12.04
N ARG A 182 -13.64 19.25 11.15
CA ARG A 182 -14.86 20.04 10.91
C ARG A 182 -15.97 19.15 10.32
N PRO A 183 -17.26 19.43 10.61
CA PRO A 183 -18.39 18.81 9.92
C PRO A 183 -18.31 18.96 8.39
N SER A 184 -19.06 18.16 7.62
CA SER A 184 -18.95 18.01 6.15
C SER A 184 -18.76 19.29 5.33
N VAL A 185 -19.39 20.41 5.71
CA VAL A 185 -19.20 21.71 5.06
C VAL A 185 -17.78 22.26 5.26
N GLY A 186 -17.24 22.13 6.47
CA GLY A 186 -15.89 22.50 6.80
C GLY A 186 -14.85 21.42 6.43
N SER A 187 -15.22 20.13 6.32
CA SER A 187 -14.28 19.08 5.88
C SER A 187 -13.73 19.34 4.46
N ARG A 188 -14.44 20.15 3.65
CA ARG A 188 -13.96 20.64 2.34
C ARG A 188 -12.83 21.67 2.45
N THR A 189 -12.74 22.36 3.58
CA THR A 189 -11.71 23.39 3.85
C THR A 189 -10.51 22.84 4.62
N VAL A 190 -10.67 21.69 5.28
CA VAL A 190 -9.58 21.02 5.98
C VAL A 190 -8.79 20.31 4.88
N ALA A 191 -7.62 20.86 4.55
CA ALA A 191 -6.60 20.15 3.78
C ALA A 191 -6.56 18.72 4.29
N MET A 192 -6.65 17.73 3.38
CA MET A 192 -6.67 16.34 3.77
C MET A 192 -5.57 16.12 4.80
N THR A 193 -5.95 15.70 6.01
CA THR A 193 -5.01 15.61 7.14
C THR A 193 -3.82 14.72 6.81
N LYS A 194 -3.99 13.80 5.85
CA LYS A 194 -2.95 13.04 5.16
C LYS A 194 -3.34 12.86 3.70
N LEU A 195 -2.36 12.89 2.80
CA LEU A 195 -2.50 12.56 1.37
C LEU A 195 -1.95 11.14 1.14
N PRO A 196 -2.77 10.10 1.40
CA PRO A 196 -2.26 8.75 1.40
C PRO A 196 -1.81 8.31 0.00
N PRO A 197 -0.59 7.75 -0.12
CA PRO A 197 -0.17 7.07 -1.34
C PRO A 197 -0.90 5.74 -1.50
N ILE A 198 -0.72 5.13 -2.67
CA ILE A 198 -1.14 3.75 -2.96
C ILE A 198 -0.16 3.03 -3.86
N THR A 199 0.11 1.78 -3.49
CA THR A 199 0.93 0.85 -4.25
C THR A 199 0.11 -0.36 -4.68
N LEU A 200 0.07 -0.58 -5.99
CA LEU A 200 -0.40 -1.80 -6.64
C LEU A 200 0.83 -2.53 -7.17
N GLU A 201 1.21 -3.64 -6.57
CA GLU A 201 2.42 -4.37 -6.95
C GLU A 201 2.27 -5.11 -8.29
N GLU A 202 3.38 -5.67 -8.77
CA GLU A 202 3.41 -6.44 -10.01
C GLU A 202 2.36 -7.55 -10.03
N TYR A 203 1.69 -7.72 -11.15
CA TYR A 203 0.65 -8.73 -11.39
C TYR A 203 -0.56 -8.67 -10.44
N ALA A 204 -0.68 -7.62 -9.62
CA ALA A 204 -1.84 -7.45 -8.76
C ALA A 204 -3.10 -7.19 -9.60
N TRP A 205 -4.20 -7.82 -9.22
CA TRP A 205 -5.48 -7.78 -9.94
C TRP A 205 -6.59 -7.23 -9.06
N VAL A 206 -7.12 -6.08 -9.43
CA VAL A 206 -8.32 -5.49 -8.84
C VAL A 206 -9.52 -5.94 -9.65
N GLY A 207 -10.36 -6.80 -9.08
CA GLY A 207 -11.52 -7.37 -9.75
C GLY A 207 -12.54 -6.33 -10.19
N ARG A 208 -13.41 -6.70 -11.13
CA ARG A 208 -14.47 -5.83 -11.67
C ARG A 208 -15.31 -5.22 -10.55
N GLU A 209 -15.60 -3.91 -10.65
CA GLU A 209 -16.44 -3.16 -9.70
C GLU A 209 -15.95 -3.24 -8.23
N THR A 210 -14.68 -3.59 -8.00
CA THR A 210 -14.07 -3.59 -6.67
C THR A 210 -13.76 -2.16 -6.23
N LEU A 211 -14.01 -1.88 -4.96
CA LEU A 211 -13.68 -0.61 -4.32
C LEU A 211 -12.52 -0.80 -3.34
N ILE A 212 -11.37 -0.21 -3.64
CA ILE A 212 -10.20 -0.18 -2.76
C ILE A 212 -10.27 1.13 -1.97
N GLY A 213 -10.50 1.01 -0.66
CA GLY A 213 -10.75 2.13 0.23
C GLY A 213 -9.50 2.74 0.88
N TRP A 214 -9.76 3.69 1.77
CA TRP A 214 -8.75 4.53 2.44
C TRP A 214 -7.81 3.77 3.39
N GLY A 215 -8.13 2.53 3.76
CA GLY A 215 -7.26 1.67 4.57
C GLY A 215 -6.32 0.76 3.77
N ALA A 216 -6.47 0.69 2.44
CA ALA A 216 -5.69 -0.17 1.56
C ALA A 216 -4.61 0.64 0.83
N ASP A 217 -3.48 0.87 1.49
CA ASP A 217 -2.29 1.55 0.93
C ASP A 217 -1.49 0.63 0.01
N TYR A 218 -1.62 -0.68 0.18
CA TYR A 218 -0.82 -1.68 -0.49
C TYR A 218 -1.68 -2.83 -0.98
N LEU A 219 -1.49 -3.21 -2.25
CA LEU A 219 -2.04 -4.40 -2.87
C LEU A 219 -0.90 -5.24 -3.41
N GLY A 220 -0.62 -6.35 -2.74
CA GLY A 220 0.60 -7.14 -2.92
C GLY A 220 0.77 -7.81 -4.28
N LYS A 221 2.01 -8.25 -4.54
CA LYS A 221 2.43 -8.88 -5.80
C LYS A 221 1.58 -10.10 -6.09
N ALA A 222 1.07 -10.19 -7.31
CA ALA A 222 0.15 -11.24 -7.76
C ALA A 222 -1.06 -11.47 -6.84
N SER A 223 -1.46 -10.47 -6.04
CA SER A 223 -2.69 -10.53 -5.25
C SER A 223 -3.93 -10.34 -6.12
N VAL A 224 -5.08 -10.81 -5.65
CA VAL A 224 -6.36 -10.67 -6.35
C VAL A 224 -7.41 -10.16 -5.39
N CYS A 225 -8.01 -9.01 -5.71
CA CYS A 225 -9.22 -8.56 -5.03
C CYS A 225 -10.44 -9.06 -5.81
N ALA A 226 -11.33 -9.80 -5.13
CA ALA A 226 -12.53 -10.37 -5.73
C ALA A 226 -13.46 -9.28 -6.28
N THR A 227 -14.21 -9.62 -7.33
CA THR A 227 -15.15 -8.69 -7.96
C THR A 227 -16.17 -8.16 -6.95
N ARG A 228 -16.52 -6.87 -7.05
CA ARG A 228 -17.48 -6.18 -6.18
C ARG A 228 -17.12 -6.16 -4.69
N ALA A 229 -15.88 -6.49 -4.31
CA ALA A 229 -15.43 -6.38 -2.93
C ALA A 229 -15.21 -4.92 -2.53
N PHE A 230 -15.47 -4.59 -1.26
CA PHE A 230 -14.96 -3.36 -0.66
C PHE A 230 -13.77 -3.70 0.24
N VAL A 231 -12.56 -3.39 -0.22
CA VAL A 231 -11.32 -3.69 0.49
C VAL A 231 -10.83 -2.44 1.20
N ASN A 232 -10.82 -2.44 2.54
CA ASN A 232 -10.43 -1.27 3.34
C ASN A 232 -9.30 -1.57 4.32
N THR A 233 -8.38 -2.43 3.89
CA THR A 233 -7.12 -2.72 4.57
C THR A 233 -6.14 -3.21 3.50
N TRP A 234 -4.85 -3.12 3.75
CA TRP A 234 -3.85 -3.61 2.82
C TRP A 234 -4.00 -5.11 2.55
N VAL A 235 -3.62 -5.51 1.34
CA VAL A 235 -3.72 -6.87 0.82
C VAL A 235 -2.32 -7.44 0.65
N GLY A 236 -2.07 -8.60 1.26
CA GLY A 236 -0.76 -9.25 1.20
C GLY A 236 -0.43 -9.86 -0.16
N ASP A 237 0.85 -10.04 -0.40
CA ASP A 237 1.39 -10.72 -1.58
C ASP A 237 0.76 -12.11 -1.76
N TYR A 238 0.53 -12.50 -3.02
CA TYR A 238 -0.01 -13.80 -3.45
C TYR A 238 -1.29 -14.25 -2.72
N SER A 239 -2.12 -13.29 -2.30
CA SER A 239 -3.39 -13.57 -1.63
C SER A 239 -4.59 -13.24 -2.51
N ILE A 240 -5.66 -14.02 -2.36
CA ILE A 240 -6.98 -13.72 -2.92
C ILE A 240 -7.84 -13.19 -1.78
N THR A 241 -8.42 -12.02 -1.99
CA THR A 241 -9.10 -11.26 -0.95
C THR A 241 -10.54 -10.93 -1.36
N GLY A 242 -11.47 -11.14 -0.44
CA GLY A 242 -12.88 -10.79 -0.57
C GLY A 242 -13.23 -9.47 0.11
N ASP A 243 -14.51 -9.35 0.45
CA ASP A 243 -15.02 -8.15 1.12
C ASP A 243 -14.30 -7.86 2.44
N ARG A 244 -14.11 -6.57 2.73
CA ARG A 244 -13.39 -6.01 3.88
C ARG A 244 -11.92 -6.43 4.00
N GLY A 245 -11.31 -6.91 2.92
CA GLY A 245 -9.93 -7.36 2.96
C GLY A 245 -9.73 -8.76 3.56
N ARG A 246 -10.80 -9.56 3.68
CA ARG A 246 -10.70 -10.94 4.19
C ARG A 246 -9.99 -11.82 3.17
N ILE A 247 -8.94 -12.50 3.60
CA ILE A 247 -8.25 -13.49 2.76
C ILE A 247 -9.14 -14.72 2.59
N ILE A 248 -9.32 -15.13 1.34
CA ILE A 248 -10.05 -16.32 0.92
C ILE A 248 -9.08 -17.48 0.68
N GLN A 249 -7.94 -17.18 0.05
CA GLN A 249 -6.99 -18.18 -0.38
C GLN A 249 -5.59 -17.57 -0.54
N TYR A 250 -4.55 -18.37 -0.30
CA TYR A 250 -3.18 -18.04 -0.68
C TYR A 250 -2.76 -18.79 -1.94
N MET A 251 -1.76 -18.25 -2.62
CA MET A 251 -1.17 -18.83 -3.82
C MET A 251 0.35 -19.07 -3.62
N PRO A 252 0.76 -19.91 -2.66
CA PRO A 252 2.17 -20.15 -2.37
C PRO A 252 2.96 -20.70 -3.57
N PHE A 253 2.31 -21.48 -4.44
CA PHE A 253 2.91 -21.97 -5.68
C PHE A 253 3.25 -20.84 -6.67
N LYS A 254 2.46 -19.76 -6.72
CA LYS A 254 2.80 -18.57 -7.53
C LYS A 254 3.96 -17.82 -6.92
N ALA A 255 3.95 -17.67 -5.60
CA ALA A 255 5.07 -17.08 -4.88
C ALA A 255 6.36 -17.85 -5.14
N TYR A 256 6.32 -19.18 -5.06
CA TYR A 256 7.45 -20.04 -5.36
C TYR A 256 7.97 -19.82 -6.78
N ALA A 257 7.08 -19.90 -7.78
CA ALA A 257 7.47 -19.68 -9.16
C ALA A 257 8.08 -18.29 -9.35
N LEU A 258 7.39 -17.22 -8.95
CA LEU A 258 7.80 -15.85 -9.28
C LEU A 258 9.00 -15.34 -8.49
N GLU A 259 9.30 -15.89 -7.30
CA GLU A 259 10.38 -15.38 -6.44
C GLU A 259 11.64 -16.23 -6.47
N TYR A 260 11.55 -17.49 -6.92
CA TYR A 260 12.70 -18.38 -7.10
C TYR A 260 13.14 -18.53 -8.56
N SER A 261 12.43 -17.88 -9.49
CA SER A 261 12.85 -17.80 -10.88
C SER A 261 12.87 -16.35 -11.34
N ASP A 262 13.87 -15.99 -12.12
CA ASP A 262 13.94 -14.71 -12.83
C ASP A 262 13.04 -14.75 -14.06
N THR A 263 11.74 -14.93 -13.84
CA THR A 263 10.76 -15.16 -14.91
C THR A 263 10.29 -13.83 -15.48
N SER A 264 10.58 -13.59 -16.76
CA SER A 264 10.07 -12.42 -17.47
C SER A 264 8.54 -12.48 -17.64
N LEU A 265 7.89 -11.35 -17.90
CA LEU A 265 6.45 -11.32 -18.19
C LEU A 265 6.05 -12.29 -19.31
N ARG A 266 6.88 -12.40 -20.36
CA ARG A 266 6.65 -13.34 -21.47
C ARG A 266 6.72 -14.79 -21.01
N ASP A 267 7.65 -15.11 -20.12
CA ASP A 267 7.76 -16.45 -19.56
C ASP A 267 6.58 -16.76 -18.63
N VAL A 268 6.09 -15.80 -17.84
CA VAL A 268 4.86 -15.96 -17.06
C VAL A 268 3.66 -16.30 -17.96
N LEU A 269 3.50 -15.59 -19.08
CA LEU A 269 2.41 -15.84 -20.03
C LEU A 269 2.51 -17.21 -20.74
N ARG A 270 3.69 -17.85 -20.73
CA ARG A 270 3.88 -19.21 -21.28
C ARG A 270 3.51 -20.30 -20.28
N ILE A 271 3.26 -19.95 -19.02
CA ILE A 271 2.85 -20.91 -17.99
C ILE A 271 1.36 -21.19 -18.13
N THR A 272 1.04 -22.34 -18.72
CA THR A 272 -0.34 -22.83 -18.85
C THR A 272 -0.71 -23.81 -17.73
N ASP A 273 0.25 -24.59 -17.23
CA ASP A 273 0.03 -25.60 -16.18
C ASP A 273 0.51 -25.14 -14.80
N TRP A 274 -0.26 -24.23 -14.20
CA TRP A 274 -0.06 -23.81 -12.80
C TRP A 274 -0.29 -24.95 -11.79
N SER A 275 -1.00 -26.02 -12.19
CA SER A 275 -1.21 -27.18 -11.33
C SER A 275 0.07 -27.99 -11.18
N ALA A 276 0.83 -28.18 -12.26
CA ALA A 276 2.15 -28.82 -12.21
C ALA A 276 3.12 -28.04 -11.33
N ILE A 277 3.14 -26.70 -11.43
CA ILE A 277 3.93 -25.85 -10.53
C ILE A 277 3.52 -26.05 -9.07
N ASN A 278 2.21 -26.12 -8.80
CA ASN A 278 1.73 -26.39 -7.45
C ASN A 278 2.16 -27.77 -6.94
N THR A 279 2.13 -28.81 -7.77
CA THR A 279 2.65 -30.14 -7.42
C THR A 279 4.14 -30.08 -7.09
N ALA A 280 4.96 -29.48 -7.97
CA ALA A 280 6.40 -29.33 -7.76
C ALA A 280 6.73 -28.52 -6.49
N TRP A 281 5.97 -27.44 -6.24
CA TRP A 281 6.08 -26.66 -5.01
C TRP A 281 5.80 -27.52 -3.77
N LEU A 282 4.71 -28.29 -3.77
CA LEU A 282 4.36 -29.14 -2.64
C LEU A 282 5.40 -30.24 -2.39
N GLU A 283 6.00 -30.80 -3.44
CA GLU A 283 7.13 -31.73 -3.31
C GLU A 283 8.34 -31.05 -2.65
N THR A 284 8.70 -29.86 -3.13
CA THR A 284 9.79 -29.04 -2.57
C THR A 284 9.54 -28.71 -1.10
N TYR A 285 8.36 -28.17 -0.79
CA TYR A 285 7.97 -27.79 0.56
C TYR A 285 7.91 -28.98 1.53
N ARG A 286 7.48 -30.16 1.10
CA ARG A 286 7.38 -31.37 1.96
C ARG A 286 8.72 -32.08 2.17
N SER A 287 9.65 -31.95 1.23
CA SER A 287 10.99 -32.54 1.33
C SER A 287 11.94 -31.72 2.20
N SER A 288 11.67 -30.42 2.35
CA SER A 288 12.32 -29.55 3.31
C SER A 288 11.25 -28.73 4.03
N PRO A 289 10.45 -29.36 4.93
CA PRO A 289 9.53 -28.60 5.74
C PRO A 289 10.38 -27.62 6.53
N ALA A 290 10.12 -26.31 6.39
CA ALA A 290 10.84 -25.30 7.14
C ALA A 290 10.77 -25.71 8.62
N ASP A 291 11.91 -26.13 9.16
CA ASP A 291 12.01 -27.03 10.30
C ASP A 291 11.08 -26.59 11.41
N ALA A 292 10.06 -27.38 11.77
CA ALA A 292 9.24 -27.11 12.94
C ALA A 292 10.05 -27.41 14.22
N GLN A 293 11.07 -26.61 14.49
CA GLN A 293 11.73 -26.66 15.80
C GLN A 293 10.75 -26.16 16.86
N THR A 294 10.85 -26.77 18.04
CA THR A 294 10.03 -26.45 19.21
C THR A 294 10.09 -24.95 19.49
N VAL A 295 8.98 -24.26 19.20
CA VAL A 295 8.80 -22.87 19.64
C VAL A 295 8.77 -22.90 21.17
N ALA A 296 9.63 -22.13 21.84
CA ALA A 296 9.52 -21.99 23.29
C ALA A 296 8.14 -21.46 23.66
N GLU A 297 7.66 -21.80 24.86
CA GLU A 297 6.39 -21.31 25.35
C GLU A 297 6.44 -19.78 25.46
N LEU A 298 5.80 -19.09 24.51
CA LEU A 298 5.62 -17.64 24.60
C LEU A 298 4.71 -17.32 25.80
N PRO A 299 5.00 -16.24 26.55
CA PRO A 299 4.16 -15.79 27.64
C PRO A 299 2.68 -15.66 27.26
N ALA A 300 1.78 -16.03 28.17
CA ALA A 300 0.34 -16.11 27.91
C ALA A 300 -0.29 -14.75 27.52
N ASP A 301 0.28 -13.65 27.99
CA ASP A 301 -0.13 -12.28 27.67
C ASP A 301 0.23 -11.88 26.22
N ILE A 302 1.30 -12.44 25.66
CA ILE A 302 1.66 -12.32 24.24
C ILE A 302 0.76 -13.20 23.36
N LEU A 303 0.41 -14.39 23.84
CA LEU A 303 -0.43 -15.35 23.12
C LEU A 303 -1.95 -15.10 23.22
N ARG A 304 -2.37 -13.89 23.63
CA ARG A 304 -3.79 -13.55 23.72
C ARG A 304 -4.47 -13.75 22.36
N LYS A 305 -5.58 -14.51 22.36
CA LYS A 305 -6.36 -14.76 21.14
C LYS A 305 -6.83 -13.44 20.52
N GLY A 306 -6.62 -13.31 19.21
CA GLY A 306 -7.02 -12.11 18.44
C GLY A 306 -6.07 -10.92 18.58
N ALA A 307 -4.94 -11.07 19.28
CA ALA A 307 -3.87 -10.10 19.25
C ALA A 307 -3.29 -9.93 17.84
N SER A 308 -2.85 -8.72 17.50
CA SER A 308 -2.14 -8.40 16.26
C SER A 308 -0.63 -8.46 16.48
N VAL A 309 0.07 -9.18 15.61
CA VAL A 309 1.52 -9.32 15.66
C VAL A 309 2.09 -8.79 14.35
N LEU A 310 3.10 -7.92 14.45
CA LEU A 310 3.94 -7.53 13.32
C LEU A 310 5.26 -8.28 13.43
N VAL A 311 5.63 -9.01 12.38
CA VAL A 311 6.95 -9.66 12.28
C VAL A 311 7.78 -8.94 11.21
N ILE A 312 8.92 -8.40 11.63
CA ILE A 312 9.85 -7.64 10.78
C ILE A 312 11.03 -8.54 10.43
N ALA A 313 11.24 -8.73 9.13
CA ALA A 313 12.35 -9.49 8.53
C ALA A 313 12.52 -10.90 9.17
N PRO A 314 11.50 -11.77 9.15
CA PRO A 314 11.55 -13.05 9.84
C PRO A 314 12.76 -13.89 9.41
N SER A 315 13.57 -14.34 10.38
CA SER A 315 14.72 -15.24 10.11
C SER A 315 14.29 -16.63 9.66
N GLY A 316 13.04 -17.02 9.89
CA GLY A 316 12.49 -18.29 9.43
C GLY A 316 11.00 -18.47 9.77
N LEU A 317 10.42 -19.58 9.28
CA LEU A 317 9.00 -19.89 9.51
C LEU A 317 8.66 -20.08 10.99
N ASN A 318 9.60 -20.56 11.80
CA ASN A 318 9.40 -20.80 13.23
C ASN A 318 9.03 -19.55 14.03
N VAL A 319 9.59 -18.40 13.64
CA VAL A 319 9.25 -17.13 14.26
C VAL A 319 7.78 -16.81 14.00
N VAL A 320 7.31 -17.01 12.77
CA VAL A 320 5.92 -16.77 12.37
C VAL A 320 4.98 -17.77 13.03
N SER A 321 5.35 -19.06 13.03
CA SER A 321 4.49 -20.15 13.52
C SER A 321 4.27 -20.11 15.04
N ALA A 322 5.16 -19.43 15.77
CA ALA A 322 4.99 -19.14 17.19
C ALA A 322 3.71 -18.36 17.50
N PHE A 323 3.23 -17.55 16.54
CA PHE A 323 2.05 -16.70 16.67
C PHE A 323 0.83 -17.27 15.94
N LYS A 324 0.75 -18.59 15.78
CA LYS A 324 -0.33 -19.27 15.04
C LYS A 324 -1.75 -18.96 15.53
N HIS A 325 -1.95 -18.36 16.71
CA HIS A 325 -3.29 -18.03 17.23
C HIS A 325 -3.64 -16.54 17.09
N GLN A 326 -2.76 -15.76 16.48
CA GLN A 326 -2.83 -14.31 16.32
C GLN A 326 -3.06 -13.94 14.85
N LYS A 327 -3.44 -12.68 14.63
CA LYS A 327 -3.37 -12.07 13.30
C LYS A 327 -1.93 -11.65 13.06
N ILE A 328 -1.36 -12.02 11.92
CA ILE A 328 0.06 -11.82 11.66
C ILE A 328 0.22 -10.94 10.42
N ASP A 329 0.84 -9.79 10.61
CA ASP A 329 1.36 -8.97 9.52
C ASP A 329 2.88 -9.18 9.45
N ILE A 330 3.41 -9.34 8.25
CA ILE A 330 4.81 -9.63 8.00
C ILE A 330 5.33 -8.59 7.01
N ILE A 331 6.47 -7.97 7.34
CA ILE A 331 7.18 -7.07 6.46
C ILE A 331 8.63 -7.52 6.32
N ASP A 332 9.12 -7.59 5.08
CA ASP A 332 10.45 -8.11 4.77
C ASP A 332 11.09 -7.29 3.63
N TYR A 333 12.41 -7.44 3.42
CA TYR A 333 13.12 -6.83 2.31
C TYR A 333 12.83 -7.52 0.97
N ASN A 334 12.48 -8.81 1.01
CA ASN A 334 12.23 -9.60 -0.19
C ASN A 334 11.13 -10.64 0.06
N ARG A 335 10.67 -11.31 -1.01
CA ARG A 335 9.55 -12.25 -0.95
C ARG A 335 9.96 -13.71 -0.89
N LYS A 336 11.24 -14.04 -0.71
CA LYS A 336 11.72 -15.43 -0.76
C LYS A 336 11.08 -16.32 0.30
N MET A 337 10.78 -15.76 1.48
CA MET A 337 10.10 -16.51 2.55
C MET A 337 8.59 -16.67 2.33
N SER A 338 7.99 -15.86 1.47
CA SER A 338 6.53 -15.85 1.28
C SER A 338 5.94 -17.21 0.87
N PRO A 339 6.51 -18.03 -0.01
CA PRO A 339 5.90 -19.31 -0.39
C PRO A 339 5.74 -20.25 0.81
N TYR A 340 6.77 -20.35 1.66
CA TYR A 340 6.78 -21.19 2.86
C TYR A 340 5.77 -20.70 3.90
N ILE A 341 5.75 -19.40 4.17
CA ILE A 341 4.83 -18.77 5.13
C ILE A 341 3.38 -18.97 4.69
N LEU A 342 3.10 -18.71 3.41
CA LEU A 342 1.75 -18.81 2.86
C LEU A 342 1.27 -20.27 2.78
N GLN A 343 2.16 -21.22 2.46
CA GLN A 343 1.83 -22.64 2.49
C GLN A 343 1.54 -23.13 3.91
N TRP A 344 2.38 -22.76 4.88
CA TRP A 344 2.13 -23.06 6.29
C TRP A 344 0.80 -22.49 6.78
N ALA A 345 0.50 -21.24 6.42
CA ALA A 345 -0.76 -20.60 6.78
C ALA A 345 -1.95 -21.39 6.22
N GLN A 346 -1.86 -21.84 4.96
CA GLN A 346 -2.89 -22.67 4.33
C GLN A 346 -3.04 -24.04 5.02
N ASP A 347 -1.94 -24.74 5.30
CA ASP A 347 -1.95 -26.06 5.98
C ASP A 347 -2.58 -25.98 7.38
N ASN A 348 -2.49 -24.81 8.03
CA ASN A 348 -3.02 -24.56 9.37
C ASN A 348 -4.37 -23.82 9.37
N GLY A 349 -4.98 -23.59 8.21
CA GLY A 349 -6.26 -22.88 8.08
C GLY A 349 -6.23 -21.43 8.57
N LYS A 350 -5.10 -20.73 8.42
CA LYS A 350 -4.83 -19.38 8.91
C LYS A 350 -5.00 -18.35 7.81
N TYR A 351 -6.16 -17.73 7.72
CA TYR A 351 -6.49 -16.71 6.70
C TYR A 351 -6.39 -15.28 7.23
N ASP A 352 -5.49 -15.05 8.17
CA ASP A 352 -5.19 -13.80 8.85
C ASP A 352 -3.69 -13.52 8.92
N VAL A 353 -2.93 -14.14 8.01
CA VAL A 353 -1.51 -13.87 7.76
C VAL A 353 -1.39 -13.02 6.50
N ARG A 354 -0.73 -11.86 6.60
CA ARG A 354 -0.46 -10.99 5.45
C ARG A 354 1.03 -10.71 5.35
N PHE A 355 1.54 -10.73 4.13
CA PHE A 355 2.96 -10.54 3.82
C PHE A 355 3.11 -9.38 2.83
N ARG A 356 4.07 -8.47 3.08
CA ARG A 356 4.51 -7.44 2.11
C ARG A 356 6.03 -7.34 2.13
N ALA A 357 6.64 -7.20 0.95
CA ALA A 357 8.10 -7.11 0.81
C ALA A 357 8.57 -5.70 0.39
N ASP A 358 8.32 -4.73 1.26
CA ASP A 358 8.71 -3.34 1.06
C ASP A 358 9.26 -2.71 2.36
N LEU A 359 9.98 -3.52 3.15
CA LEU A 359 10.63 -3.05 4.37
C LEU A 359 11.56 -1.87 4.08
N ASN A 360 11.25 -0.74 4.69
CA ASN A 360 12.08 0.45 4.70
C ASN A 360 12.48 0.76 6.15
N THR A 361 13.78 0.69 6.45
CA THR A 361 14.32 0.92 7.80
C THR A 361 14.27 2.39 8.24
N ARG A 362 13.71 3.29 7.43
CA ARG A 362 13.43 4.68 7.82
C ARG A 362 11.99 4.89 8.25
N THR A 363 11.05 4.16 7.67
CA THR A 363 9.60 4.37 7.87
C THR A 363 8.84 3.07 7.67
N LEU A 364 8.05 2.67 8.66
CA LEU A 364 7.15 1.53 8.54
C LEU A 364 5.82 1.96 7.93
N PRO A 365 5.27 1.21 6.94
CA PRO A 365 4.02 1.57 6.26
C PRO A 365 2.77 1.23 7.08
N PHE A 366 2.88 1.22 8.41
CA PHE A 366 1.78 0.88 9.31
C PHE A 366 1.31 2.09 10.12
N PRO A 367 0.03 2.13 10.49
CA PRO A 367 -0.51 3.21 11.33
C PRO A 367 0.22 3.36 12.67
N THR A 368 0.25 4.58 13.19
CA THR A 368 0.74 4.87 14.55
C THR A 368 -0.17 4.22 15.59
N GLY A 369 0.44 3.44 16.49
CA GLY A 369 -0.22 2.79 17.60
C GLY A 369 -0.51 3.75 18.75
N GLY A 370 -1.61 3.51 19.46
CA GLY A 370 -2.06 4.33 20.59
C GLY A 370 -3.07 5.43 20.23
N ASP A 371 -3.16 5.82 18.96
CA ASP A 371 -4.23 6.70 18.50
C ASP A 371 -5.57 5.94 18.46
N VAL A 372 -6.61 6.54 19.06
CA VAL A 372 -7.97 6.00 19.03
C VAL A 372 -8.68 6.52 17.78
N HIS A 373 -8.55 5.81 16.66
CA HIS A 373 -9.35 6.11 15.46
C HIS A 373 -10.66 5.32 15.50
N TYR A 374 -11.80 6.02 15.42
CA TYR A 374 -13.13 5.42 15.52
C TYR A 374 -13.34 4.46 16.73
N ARG A 375 -12.81 4.82 17.91
CA ARG A 375 -12.88 3.98 19.13
C ARG A 375 -12.22 2.60 19.01
N ARG A 376 -11.31 2.42 18.04
CA ARG A 376 -10.48 1.22 17.91
C ARG A 376 -9.06 1.55 18.34
N THR A 377 -8.47 0.68 19.15
CA THR A 377 -7.04 0.73 19.45
C THR A 377 -6.28 0.42 18.16
N ILE A 378 -5.48 1.38 17.68
CA ILE A 378 -4.57 1.16 16.55
C ILE A 378 -3.23 0.64 17.07
N GLY A 379 -2.54 -0.12 16.23
CA GLY A 379 -1.18 -0.60 16.46
C GLY A 379 -1.10 -2.11 16.68
N TYR A 380 0.12 -2.58 16.92
CA TYR A 380 0.41 -3.98 17.15
C TYR A 380 0.49 -4.29 18.64
N ASP A 381 -0.09 -5.44 19.02
CA ASP A 381 0.01 -5.97 20.38
C ASP A 381 1.44 -6.43 20.68
N THR A 382 2.08 -7.02 19.66
CA THR A 382 3.46 -7.47 19.71
C THR A 382 4.16 -7.11 18.39
N VAL A 383 5.37 -6.58 18.47
CA VAL A 383 6.27 -6.47 17.33
C VAL A 383 7.44 -7.42 17.55
N VAL A 384 7.77 -8.23 16.56
CA VAL A 384 8.94 -9.10 16.56
C VAL A 384 9.92 -8.56 15.53
N CYS A 385 11.07 -8.10 15.97
CA CYS A 385 12.13 -7.59 15.11
C CYS A 385 13.25 -8.62 15.04
N CYS A 386 13.53 -9.19 13.87
CA CYS A 386 14.63 -10.15 13.70
C CYS A 386 15.86 -9.55 13.03
N LEU A 387 15.92 -8.22 12.90
CA LEU A 387 17.08 -7.52 12.35
C LEU A 387 18.28 -7.57 13.31
N GLY A 388 19.49 -7.59 12.74
CA GLY A 388 20.73 -7.48 13.51
C GLY A 388 21.04 -6.06 13.98
N ILE A 389 22.08 -5.91 14.82
CA ILE A 389 22.52 -4.61 15.34
C ILE A 389 22.97 -3.64 14.24
N ASP A 390 23.58 -4.17 13.19
CA ASP A 390 24.09 -3.36 12.07
C ASP A 390 22.97 -2.81 11.18
N GLU A 391 21.76 -3.39 11.27
CA GLU A 391 20.60 -3.02 10.46
C GLU A 391 19.63 -2.10 11.23
N LEU A 392 19.76 -2.05 12.56
CA LEU A 392 18.83 -1.37 13.44
C LEU A 392 19.32 0.03 13.79
N SER A 393 18.82 1.04 13.09
CA SER A 393 19.08 2.44 13.46
C SER A 393 18.18 2.92 14.60
N VAL A 394 18.62 3.96 15.33
CA VAL A 394 17.78 4.64 16.34
C VAL A 394 16.47 5.17 15.73
N GLY A 395 16.52 5.67 14.49
CA GLY A 395 15.33 6.11 13.77
C GLY A 395 14.34 4.96 13.53
N PHE A 396 14.84 3.77 13.20
CA PHE A 396 13.98 2.60 13.00
C PHE A 396 13.38 2.08 14.31
N LEU A 397 14.13 2.14 15.42
CA LEU A 397 13.57 1.84 16.74
C LEU A 397 12.40 2.76 17.10
N ASN A 398 12.47 4.04 16.72
CA ASN A 398 11.35 4.96 16.92
C ASN A 398 10.15 4.59 16.05
N GLU A 399 10.35 4.11 14.82
CA GLU A 399 9.26 3.57 14.00
C GLU A 399 8.63 2.31 14.60
N ILE A 400 9.42 1.40 15.19
CA ILE A 400 8.91 0.25 15.94
C ILE A 400 8.05 0.70 17.12
N LYS A 401 8.54 1.66 17.93
CA LYS A 401 7.76 2.25 19.04
C LYS A 401 6.47 2.90 18.51
N ARG A 402 6.54 3.59 17.37
CA ARG A 402 5.41 4.27 16.73
C ARG A 402 4.30 3.29 16.37
N VAL A 403 4.59 2.12 15.79
CA VAL A 403 3.57 1.16 15.37
C VAL A 403 3.07 0.25 16.50
N LEU A 404 3.85 0.12 17.57
CA LEU A 404 3.48 -0.64 18.76
C LEU A 404 2.32 0.07 19.49
N ARG A 405 1.37 -0.68 20.07
CA ARG A 405 0.36 -0.07 20.94
C ARG A 405 0.98 0.38 22.28
N THR A 406 0.28 1.21 23.05
CA THR A 406 0.73 1.72 24.36
C THR A 406 1.17 0.62 25.33
N SER A 407 0.44 -0.49 25.40
CA SER A 407 0.75 -1.66 26.23
C SER A 407 1.31 -2.83 25.41
N GLY A 408 1.97 -2.52 24.29
CA GLY A 408 2.54 -3.52 23.40
C GLY A 408 3.89 -4.02 23.90
N LYS A 409 4.32 -5.15 23.34
CA LYS A 409 5.64 -5.74 23.61
C LYS A 409 6.49 -5.77 22.35
N LEU A 410 7.77 -5.47 22.49
CA LEU A 410 8.77 -5.73 21.45
C LEU A 410 9.52 -7.02 21.82
N ILE A 411 9.70 -7.90 20.85
CA ILE A 411 10.59 -9.06 20.93
C ILE A 411 11.73 -8.79 19.97
N ALA A 412 12.97 -8.72 20.47
CA ALA A 412 14.15 -8.42 19.66
C ALA A 412 15.35 -9.28 20.11
N PRO A 413 16.32 -9.59 19.24
CA PRO A 413 17.52 -10.33 19.60
C PRO A 413 18.18 -9.79 20.87
N THR A 414 18.62 -10.67 21.77
CA THR A 414 19.24 -10.28 23.04
C THR A 414 20.51 -9.41 22.83
N SER A 415 21.17 -9.56 21.68
CA SER A 415 22.30 -8.70 21.28
C SER A 415 21.93 -7.21 21.13
N LEU A 416 20.65 -6.86 21.07
CA LEU A 416 20.15 -5.49 20.90
C LEU A 416 19.77 -4.80 22.23
N VAL A 417 19.86 -5.49 23.37
CA VAL A 417 19.39 -4.96 24.67
C VAL A 417 20.03 -3.63 25.01
N ASP A 418 21.35 -3.52 24.89
CA ASP A 418 22.08 -2.28 25.19
C ASP A 418 21.68 -1.16 24.22
N HIS A 419 21.54 -1.49 22.93
CA HIS A 419 21.18 -0.53 21.89
C HIS A 419 19.75 0.02 22.09
N ILE A 420 18.79 -0.84 22.41
CA ILE A 420 17.39 -0.47 22.67
C ILE A 420 17.28 0.37 23.95
N SER A 421 18.01 -0.01 25.00
CA SER A 421 17.98 0.69 26.28
C SER A 421 18.57 2.10 26.18
N GLN A 422 19.55 2.31 25.28
CA GLN A 422 20.14 3.62 25.00
C GLN A 422 19.28 4.53 24.13
N ALA A 423 18.30 3.99 23.39
CA ALA A 423 17.46 4.76 22.47
C ALA A 423 16.46 5.72 23.17
N GLY A 424 16.42 5.73 24.50
CA GLY A 424 15.61 6.67 25.30
C GLY A 424 14.10 6.55 25.09
N ALA A 425 13.36 7.53 25.61
CA ALA A 425 11.93 7.65 25.37
C ALA A 425 11.64 8.19 23.95
N ASP A 426 10.52 7.78 23.36
CA ASP A 426 9.99 8.40 22.14
C ASP A 426 9.42 9.80 22.41
N GLU A 427 9.01 10.50 21.35
CA GLU A 427 8.40 11.83 21.42
C GLU A 427 7.12 11.90 22.28
N HIS A 428 6.54 10.75 22.60
CA HIS A 428 5.36 10.61 23.46
C HIS A 428 5.70 10.19 24.90
N GLY A 429 6.99 10.11 25.25
CA GLY A 429 7.45 9.74 26.59
C GLY A 429 7.33 8.25 26.89
N PHE A 430 7.36 7.38 25.87
CA PHE A 430 7.41 5.93 26.07
C PHE A 430 8.80 5.36 25.84
N SER A 431 9.26 4.54 26.78
CA SER A 431 10.50 3.79 26.68
C SER A 431 10.23 2.29 26.52
N LEU A 432 11.25 1.57 26.05
CA LEU A 432 11.25 0.11 25.97
C LEU A 432 12.16 -0.41 27.08
N THR A 433 11.57 -1.09 28.06
CA THR A 433 12.30 -1.63 29.21
C THR A 433 12.36 -3.15 29.11
N PRO A 434 13.55 -3.78 29.23
CA PRO A 434 13.66 -5.24 29.29
C PRO A 434 12.73 -5.82 30.36
N ASP A 435 12.00 -6.88 30.02
CA ASP A 435 11.02 -7.58 30.86
C ASP A 435 11.52 -9.00 31.17
N SER A 436 11.74 -9.81 30.12
CA SER A 436 12.18 -11.20 30.26
C SER A 436 12.86 -11.72 28.99
N ASP A 437 13.75 -12.69 29.13
CA ASP A 437 14.38 -13.37 28.00
C ASP A 437 13.57 -14.60 27.56
N LEU A 438 13.67 -14.95 26.27
CA LEU A 438 13.08 -16.16 25.69
C LEU A 438 13.95 -16.70 24.56
N THR A 439 13.76 -17.98 24.23
CA THR A 439 14.34 -18.59 23.03
C THR A 439 13.26 -18.73 21.96
N LEU A 440 13.42 -18.08 20.81
CA LEU A 440 12.50 -18.20 19.69
C LEU A 440 13.25 -18.76 18.49
N ALA A 441 12.74 -19.85 17.90
CA ALA A 441 13.38 -20.51 16.77
C ALA A 441 14.87 -20.89 17.00
N GLY A 442 15.25 -21.22 18.24
CA GLY A 442 16.62 -21.58 18.61
C GLY A 442 17.56 -20.38 18.87
N GLU A 443 17.08 -19.15 18.71
CA GLU A 443 17.84 -17.92 18.96
C GLU A 443 17.36 -17.22 20.24
N ALA A 444 18.25 -16.47 20.89
CA ALA A 444 17.96 -15.73 22.12
C ALA A 444 17.34 -14.35 21.81
N TYR A 445 16.18 -14.10 22.38
CA TYR A 445 15.46 -12.84 22.31
C TYR A 445 15.17 -12.29 23.70
N THR A 446 15.00 -10.98 23.78
CA THR A 446 14.51 -10.28 24.97
C THR A 446 13.17 -9.63 24.66
N ILE A 447 12.23 -9.78 25.59
CA ILE A 447 10.96 -9.05 25.59
C ILE A 447 11.20 -7.70 26.22
N PHE A 448 10.73 -6.64 25.56
CA PHE A 448 10.67 -5.29 26.09
C PHE A 448 9.22 -4.87 26.27
N ALA A 449 8.89 -4.39 27.46
CA ALA A 449 7.62 -3.75 27.73
C ALA A 449 7.67 -2.28 27.31
N ARG A 450 6.65 -1.80 26.60
CA ARG A 450 6.47 -0.36 26.38
C ARG A 450 5.89 0.26 27.65
N THR A 451 6.66 1.11 28.32
CA THR A 451 6.26 1.78 29.56
C THR A 451 6.33 3.29 29.38
N LYS A 452 5.44 4.00 30.09
CA LYS A 452 5.49 5.47 30.12
C LYS A 452 6.57 5.87 31.11
N SER A 453 7.58 6.60 30.63
CA SER A 453 8.71 7.08 31.44
C SER A 453 8.30 8.16 32.43
#